data_AF-A0A8S9WC05-F1
#
_entry.id   AF-A0A8S9WC05-F1
#
_cell.length_a   1.000
_cell.length_b   1.000
_cell.length_c   1.000
_cell.angle_alpha   90.00
_cell.angle_beta   90.00
_cell.angle_gamma   90.00
#
_symmetry.space_group_name_H-M   'P 1'
#
loop_
_entity.id
_entity.type
_entity.pdbx_description
1 polymer ?
#
loop_
_entity_poly.entity_id
_entity_poly.type
_entity_poly.pdbx_seq_one_letter_code
_entity_poly.pdbx_strand_id
1 'polypeptide(L)'
;MSKFAQVGEGCPTAACANHGKLQSEHQQNIIKFGKTIAGRQRFRCKACGNMFTETKGTLFYRRRTPEDEIIETLALIAESSRISSGVHPQITDI
;
A
#
# COMPACT_ATOMS: atom_id res chain seq x y z
N MET A 1 2.62 20.28 4.07
CA MET A 1 2.72 18.81 3.92
C MET A 1 1.80 18.39 2.81
N SER A 2 2.29 17.63 1.82
CA SER A 2 1.48 17.12 0.71
C SER A 2 0.53 16.02 1.17
N LYS A 3 -0.72 16.02 0.68
CA LYS A 3 -1.70 14.96 0.96
C LYS A 3 -1.33 13.70 0.17
N PHE A 4 -1.10 12.59 0.87
CA PHE A 4 -0.95 11.28 0.23
C PHE A 4 -2.32 10.67 -0.06
N ALA A 5 -2.43 10.01 -1.21
CA ALA A 5 -3.63 9.26 -1.58
C ALA A 5 -3.84 8.07 -0.65
N GLN A 6 -5.09 7.86 -0.23
CA GLN A 6 -5.52 6.74 0.60
C GLN A 6 -6.04 5.58 -0.26
N VAL A 7 -5.93 4.36 0.27
CA VAL A 7 -6.52 3.20 -0.40
C VAL A 7 -8.04 3.37 -0.47
N GLY A 8 -8.60 3.18 -1.66
CA GLY A 8 -10.01 3.40 -1.92
C GLY A 8 -10.33 4.76 -2.54
N GLU A 9 -9.38 5.70 -2.60
CA GLU A 9 -9.56 6.96 -3.35
C GLU A 9 -9.33 6.77 -4.86
N GLY A 10 -8.81 5.63 -5.32
CA GLY A 10 -8.58 5.37 -6.74
C GLY A 10 -8.65 3.88 -7.10
N CYS A 11 -8.83 3.59 -8.40
CA CYS A 11 -8.87 2.21 -8.88
C CYS A 11 -7.45 1.65 -9.07
N PRO A 12 -7.10 0.48 -8.50
CA PRO A 12 -5.77 -0.12 -8.63
C PRO A 12 -5.64 -1.05 -9.86
N THR A 13 -6.68 -1.22 -10.68
CA THR A 13 -6.61 -2.07 -11.88
C THR A 13 -6.03 -1.30 -13.06
N ALA A 14 -4.87 -1.70 -13.57
CA ALA A 14 -4.21 -1.05 -14.71
C ALA A 14 -5.07 -0.99 -15.99
N ALA A 15 -5.89 -2.02 -16.24
CA ALA A 15 -6.79 -2.08 -17.40
C ALA A 15 -8.03 -1.17 -17.27
N CYS A 16 -8.24 -0.50 -16.14
CA CYS A 16 -9.40 0.39 -15.94
C CYS A 16 -9.12 1.78 -16.51
N ALA A 17 -10.08 2.37 -17.22
CA ALA A 17 -10.00 3.76 -17.69
C ALA A 17 -9.85 4.79 -16.56
N ASN A 18 -10.17 4.39 -15.32
CA ASN A 18 -10.02 5.19 -14.11
C ASN A 18 -8.89 4.69 -13.19
N HIS A 19 -7.91 3.97 -13.72
CA HIS A 19 -6.72 3.56 -12.99
C HIS A 19 -5.97 4.77 -12.43
N GLY A 20 -5.64 4.75 -11.13
CA GLY A 20 -4.86 5.80 -10.47
C GLY A 20 -5.54 7.17 -10.34
N LYS A 21 -6.71 7.39 -10.96
CA LYS A 21 -7.47 8.64 -10.84
C LYS A 21 -8.11 8.71 -9.45
N LEU A 22 -7.83 9.81 -8.73
CA LEU A 22 -8.40 10.06 -7.41
C LEU A 22 -9.87 10.49 -7.51
N GLN A 23 -10.66 10.10 -6.52
CA GLN A 23 -12.04 10.57 -6.40
C GLN A 23 -12.08 12.09 -6.19
N SER A 24 -13.03 12.73 -6.86
CA SER A 24 -13.30 14.17 -6.78
C SER A 24 -14.80 14.42 -6.64
N GLU A 25 -15.23 15.67 -6.47
CA GLU A 25 -16.66 16.01 -6.41
C GLU A 25 -17.44 15.51 -7.63
N HIS A 26 -16.80 15.48 -8.81
CA HIS A 26 -17.41 15.03 -10.06
C HIS A 26 -17.14 13.56 -10.39
N GLN A 27 -16.22 12.90 -9.68
CA GLN A 27 -15.80 11.54 -10.01
C GLN A 27 -15.76 10.66 -8.76
N GLN A 28 -16.84 9.90 -8.55
CA GLN A 28 -17.01 8.98 -7.42
C GLN A 28 -17.21 7.54 -7.90
N ASN A 29 -16.12 6.94 -8.39
CA ASN A 29 -16.12 5.61 -8.99
C ASN A 29 -15.80 4.47 -8.01
N ILE A 30 -15.31 4.75 -6.79
CA ILE A 30 -15.03 3.72 -5.79
C ILE A 30 -16.07 3.75 -4.69
N ILE A 31 -16.62 2.59 -4.33
CA ILE A 31 -17.58 2.43 -3.23
C ILE A 31 -17.09 1.42 -2.22
N LYS A 32 -17.52 1.59 -0.97
CA LYS A 32 -17.42 0.55 0.05
C LYS A 32 -18.36 -0.61 -0.30
N PHE A 33 -17.85 -1.83 -0.28
CA PHE A 33 -18.56 -3.04 -0.70
C PHE A 33 -18.36 -4.16 0.34
N GLY A 34 -18.86 -3.91 1.56
CA GLY A 34 -18.74 -4.84 2.68
C GLY A 34 -17.31 -4.96 3.25
N LYS A 35 -17.11 -5.98 4.09
CA LYS A 35 -15.83 -6.29 4.74
C LYS A 35 -15.44 -7.75 4.51
N THR A 36 -14.15 -8.07 4.63
CA THR A 36 -13.70 -9.47 4.71
C THR A 36 -14.10 -10.09 6.04
N ILE A 37 -13.96 -11.41 6.18
CA ILE A 37 -14.15 -12.12 7.46
C ILE A 37 -13.22 -11.53 8.55
N ALA A 38 -11.99 -11.16 8.18
CA ALA A 38 -11.04 -10.50 9.06
C ALA A 38 -11.31 -8.99 9.25
N GLY A 39 -12.52 -8.50 8.93
CA GLY A 39 -12.94 -7.12 9.18
C GLY A 39 -12.39 -6.07 8.22
N ARG A 40 -11.60 -6.43 7.20
CA ARG A 40 -10.98 -5.46 6.28
C ARG A 40 -11.98 -4.88 5.31
N GLN A 41 -11.98 -3.56 5.12
CA GLN A 41 -12.86 -2.91 4.16
C GLN A 41 -12.59 -3.44 2.73
N ARG A 42 -13.66 -3.80 2.03
CA ARG A 42 -13.64 -4.07 0.59
C ARG A 42 -14.16 -2.86 -0.17
N PHE A 43 -13.57 -2.59 -1.31
CA PHE A 43 -13.97 -1.56 -2.24
C PHE A 43 -14.36 -2.20 -3.57
N ARG A 44 -15.26 -1.55 -4.29
CA ARG A 44 -15.63 -1.91 -5.66
C ARG A 44 -15.53 -0.68 -6.55
N CYS A 45 -14.89 -0.82 -7.71
CA CYS A 45 -14.91 0.19 -8.75
C CYS A 45 -16.20 0.06 -9.57
N LYS A 46 -17.00 1.12 -9.68
CA LYS A 46 -18.21 1.17 -10.51
C LYS A 46 -17.89 1.09 -12.01
N ALA A 47 -16.71 1.57 -12.43
CA ALA A 47 -16.34 1.65 -13.84
C ALA A 47 -15.92 0.30 -14.43
N CYS A 48 -15.09 -0.47 -13.71
CA CYS A 48 -14.62 -1.79 -14.18
C CYS A 48 -15.20 -2.97 -13.41
N GLY A 49 -15.98 -2.74 -12.35
CA GLY A 49 -16.58 -3.78 -11.52
C GLY A 49 -15.64 -4.48 -10.54
N ASN A 50 -14.32 -4.34 -10.71
CA ASN A 50 -13.33 -5.04 -9.89
C ASN A 50 -13.39 -4.64 -8.41
N MET A 51 -13.13 -5.62 -7.56
CA MET A 51 -13.07 -5.48 -6.11
C MET A 51 -11.62 -5.52 -5.60
N PHE A 52 -11.35 -4.78 -4.54
CA PHE A 52 -10.05 -4.78 -3.85
C PHE A 52 -10.24 -4.48 -2.35
N THR A 53 -9.26 -4.81 -1.53
CA THR A 53 -9.29 -4.56 -0.08
C THR A 53 -8.54 -3.29 0.29
N GLU A 54 -8.80 -2.73 1.46
CA GLU A 54 -8.06 -1.59 2.01
C GLU A 54 -6.55 -1.84 2.19
N THR A 55 -6.14 -3.10 2.21
CA THR A 55 -4.72 -3.48 2.25
C THR A 55 -4.08 -3.55 0.86
N LYS A 56 -4.82 -3.39 -0.24
CA LYS A 56 -4.26 -3.52 -1.59
C LYS A 56 -3.19 -2.45 -1.82
N GLY A 57 -1.98 -2.89 -2.19
CA GLY A 57 -0.85 -1.99 -2.44
C GLY A 57 -0.09 -1.57 -1.18
N THR A 58 -0.39 -2.18 -0.01
CA THR A 58 0.36 -1.98 1.23
C THR A 58 1.14 -3.25 1.60
N LEU A 59 2.06 -3.14 2.58
CA LEU A 59 2.81 -4.28 3.13
C LEU A 59 1.89 -5.35 3.76
N PHE A 60 0.67 -4.97 4.14
CA PHE A 60 -0.32 -5.87 4.73
C PHE A 60 -1.13 -6.65 3.68
N TYR A 61 -0.87 -6.45 2.38
CA TYR A 61 -1.58 -7.17 1.32
C TYR A 61 -1.13 -8.63 1.22
N ARG A 62 -2.07 -9.58 1.34
CA ARG A 62 -1.82 -11.03 1.17
C ARG A 62 -0.64 -11.55 2.01
N ARG A 63 -0.38 -10.88 3.12
CA ARG A 63 0.61 -11.25 4.14
C ARG A 63 0.35 -12.66 4.68
N ARG A 64 1.43 -13.40 4.96
CA ARG A 64 1.36 -14.71 5.67
C ARG A 64 1.67 -14.54 7.15
N THR A 65 2.67 -13.71 7.46
CA THR A 65 3.08 -13.30 8.81
C THR A 65 2.01 -12.46 9.50
N PRO A 66 1.72 -12.60 10.80
CA PRO A 66 0.84 -11.69 11.56
C PRO A 66 1.20 -10.19 11.39
N GLU A 67 0.21 -9.30 11.54
CA GLU A 67 0.40 -7.85 11.30
C GLU A 67 1.24 -7.19 12.40
N ASP A 68 1.02 -7.61 13.63
CA ASP A 68 1.79 -7.25 14.82
C ASP A 68 3.27 -7.58 14.67
N GLU A 69 3.62 -8.79 14.22
CA GLU A 69 5.00 -9.19 13.97
C GLU A 69 5.67 -8.34 12.88
N ILE A 70 4.93 -7.98 11.82
CA ILE A 70 5.42 -7.07 10.77
C ILE A 70 5.71 -5.69 11.36
N ILE A 71 4.79 -5.15 12.17
CA ILE A 71 4.93 -3.82 12.79
C ILE A 71 6.09 -3.81 13.78
N GLU A 72 6.20 -4.82 14.64
CA GLU A 72 7.30 -4.96 15.61
C GLU A 72 8.66 -5.02 14.90
N THR A 73 8.75 -5.83 13.84
CA THR A 73 9.98 -5.92 13.04
C THR A 73 10.34 -4.57 12.39
N LEU A 74 9.36 -3.84 11.85
CA LEU A 74 9.59 -2.51 11.27
C LEU A 74 10.01 -1.48 12.34
N ALA A 75 9.46 -1.56 13.55
CA ALA A 75 9.86 -0.72 14.68
C ALA A 75 11.31 -1.02 15.10
N LEU A 76 11.67 -2.30 15.22
CA LEU A 76 13.05 -2.71 15.52
C LEU A 76 14.05 -2.20 14.47
N ILE A 77 13.71 -2.26 13.19
CA ILE A 77 14.56 -1.71 12.11
C ILE A 77 14.70 -0.19 12.25
N ALA A 78 13.61 0.51 12.53
CA ALA A 78 13.64 1.97 12.69
C ALA A 78 14.49 2.38 13.91
N GLU A 79 14.36 1.68 15.03
CA GLU A 79 15.11 1.92 16.27
C GLU A 79 16.60 1.54 16.14
N SER A 80 16.90 0.44 15.44
CA SER A 80 18.26 -0.07 15.25
C SER A 80 19.02 0.58 14.09
N SER A 81 18.66 1.81 13.69
CA SER A 81 19.28 2.59 12.60
C SER A 81 20.75 3.02 12.86
N ARG A 82 21.60 2.12 13.38
CA ARG A 82 23.02 2.03 13.05
C ARG A 82 23.19 0.97 11.95
N ILE A 83 22.68 1.27 10.77
CA ILE A 83 23.17 0.60 9.56
C ILE A 83 24.56 1.22 9.33
N SER A 84 25.61 0.61 9.88
CA SER A 84 26.97 1.04 9.59
C SER A 84 27.19 0.86 8.09
N SER A 85 27.25 1.98 7.36
CA SER A 85 27.72 2.04 5.98
C SER A 85 29.21 1.66 5.95
N GLY A 86 29.51 0.38 6.13
CA GLY A 86 30.85 -0.18 6.02
C GLY A 86 31.28 -0.25 4.56
N VAL A 87 31.90 0.83 4.09
CA VAL A 87 33.06 0.89 3.19
C VAL A 87 33.15 -0.22 2.14
N HIS A 88 32.80 0.07 0.89
CA HIS A 88 33.48 -0.58 -0.24
C HIS A 88 34.88 0.04 -0.32
N PRO A 89 35.98 -0.71 -0.08
CA PRO A 89 37.30 -0.17 -0.35
C PRO A 89 37.37 0.03 -1.86
N GLN A 90 37.54 1.28 -2.29
CA GLN A 90 38.04 1.54 -3.63
C GLN A 90 39.42 0.88 -3.68
N ILE A 91 39.53 -0.24 -4.40
CA ILE A 91 40.83 -0.71 -4.86
C ILE A 91 41.21 0.25 -5.99
N THR A 92 41.85 1.34 -5.61
CA THR A 92 42.74 2.10 -6.49
C THR A 92 44.09 2.09 -5.81
N ASP A 93 44.91 1.09 -6.13
CA ASP A 93 46.34 1.13 -5.88
C ASP A 93 47.07 0.46 -7.06
N ILE A 94 47.81 1.33 -7.78
CA ILE A 94 49.01 1.08 -8.62
C ILE A 94 48.81 0.37 -9.96
#